data_AF-A0A2D9C4S3-F1
#
_entry.id   AF-A0A2D9C4S3-F1
#
_cell.length_a   1.000
_cell.length_b   1.000
_cell.length_c   1.000
_cell.angle_alpha   90.00
_cell.angle_beta   90.00
_cell.angle_gamma   90.00
#
_symmetry.space_group_name_H-M   'P 1'
#
loop_
_entity.id
_entity.type
_entity.pdbx_description
1 polymer ?
#
loop_
_entity_poly.entity_id
_entity_poly.type
_entity_poly.pdbx_seq_one_letter_code
_entity_poly.pdbx_strand_id
1 'polypeptide(L)' 'MEGQIRKLIQGTPKEGMAYVVGQRTKIGLLNEIMIDTEFFDRFGVLMYNVYVETEIGTQVWKKISANNCSIEYNLI' A
#
# COMPACT_ATOMS: atom_id res chain seq x y z
N MET A 1 18.52 1.97 0.18
CA MET A 1 17.66 2.79 1.06
C MET A 1 16.27 2.18 1.00
N GLU A 2 15.88 1.38 1.99
CA GLU A 2 14.49 0.94 2.12
C GLU A 2 13.76 1.97 2.98
N GLY A 3 13.28 3.05 2.34
CA GLY A 3 12.38 3.97 3.00
C GLY A 3 11.03 3.29 3.24
N GLN A 4 10.33 3.63 4.32
CA GLN A 4 8.95 3.17 4.52
C GLN A 4 8.07 3.78 3.42
N ILE A 5 7.21 2.97 2.78
CA ILE A 5 6.25 3.48 1.79
C ILE A 5 5.27 4.39 2.51
N ARG A 6 5.26 5.68 2.16
CA ARG A 6 4.33 6.68 2.69
C ARG A 6 3.04 6.73 1.87
N LYS A 7 3.15 6.55 0.56
CA LYS A 7 2.02 6.67 -0.35
C LYS A 7 2.19 5.78 -1.56
N LEU A 8 1.08 5.16 -1.97
CA LEU A 8 0.94 4.42 -3.21
C LEU A 8 -0.17 5.06 -4.03
N ILE A 9 0.10 5.34 -5.30
CA ILE A 9 -0.90 5.81 -6.26
C ILE A 9 -1.08 4.71 -7.31
N GLN A 10 -2.28 4.17 -7.44
CA GLN A 10 -2.60 3.23 -8.52
C GLN A 10 -3.43 3.94 -9.60
N GLY A 11 -2.96 3.93 -10.84
CA GLY A 11 -3.64 4.56 -11.96
C GLY A 11 -2.87 5.75 -12.56
N THR A 12 -3.58 6.56 -13.34
CA THR A 12 -3.00 7.74 -14.02
C THR A 12 -3.14 9.00 -13.16
N PRO A 13 -2.47 10.11 -13.48
CA PRO A 13 -2.66 11.38 -12.78
C PRO A 13 -4.11 11.90 -12.77
N LYS A 14 -4.95 11.49 -13.74
CA LYS A 14 -6.35 11.93 -13.86
C LYS A 14 -7.35 11.00 -13.16
N GLU A 15 -7.06 9.70 -13.12
CA GLU A 15 -8.01 8.66 -12.67
C GLU A 15 -7.42 7.76 -11.56
N GLY A 16 -6.29 8.16 -10.99
CA GLY A 16 -5.58 7.38 -9.99
C GLY A 16 -6.21 7.44 -8.61
N MET A 17 -6.07 6.36 -7.85
CA MET A 17 -6.43 6.30 -6.43
C MET A 17 -5.16 6.35 -5.58
N ALA A 18 -5.13 7.25 -4.61
CA ALA A 18 -4.03 7.37 -3.65
C ALA A 18 -4.35 6.65 -2.34
N TYR A 19 -3.36 5.93 -1.84
CA TYR A 19 -3.33 5.27 -0.55
C TYR A 19 -2.21 5.92 0.26
N VAL A 20 -2.56 6.71 1.27
CA VAL A 20 -1.59 7.48 2.06
C VAL A 20 -1.58 6.95 3.50
N VAL A 21 -0.41 6.61 4.02
CA VAL A 21 -0.24 6.23 5.44
C VAL A 21 -0.70 7.37 6.33
N GLY A 22 -1.50 7.05 7.34
CA GLY A 22 -2.16 8.01 8.23
C GLY A 22 -3.52 8.52 7.72
N GLN A 23 -3.96 8.18 6.51
CA GLN A 23 -5.29 8.57 6.04
C GLN A 23 -6.39 7.76 6.73
N ARG A 24 -7.47 8.42 7.16
CA ARG A 24 -8.67 7.72 7.63
C ARG A 24 -9.52 7.28 6.44
N THR A 25 -9.85 6.01 6.40
CA THR A 25 -10.67 5.37 5.36
C THR A 25 -12.06 5.06 5.93
N LYS A 26 -12.97 4.55 5.09
CA LYS A 26 -14.28 4.09 5.56
C LYS A 26 -14.23 2.93 6.55
N ILE A 27 -13.12 2.17 6.57
CA ILE A 27 -13.02 0.96 7.39
C ILE A 27 -12.01 1.09 8.54
N GLY A 28 -11.20 2.16 8.58
CA GLY A 28 -10.13 2.28 9.56
C GLY A 28 -9.04 3.28 9.17
N LEU A 29 -8.01 3.39 9.99
CA LEU A 29 -6.82 4.19 9.72
C LEU A 29 -5.86 3.40 8.82
N LEU A 30 -5.43 3.96 7.69
CA LEU A 30 -4.40 3.33 6.88
C LEU A 30 -3.08 3.38 7.65
N ASN A 31 -2.65 2.20 8.11
CA ASN A 31 -1.52 2.08 9.02
C ASN A 31 -0.20 1.91 8.26
N GLU A 32 -0.19 1.07 7.22
CA GLU A 32 1.05 0.70 6.55
C GLU A 32 0.82 0.25 5.10
N ILE A 33 1.84 0.40 4.26
CA ILE A 33 1.91 -0.16 2.91
C ILE A 33 3.22 -0.94 2.80
N MET A 34 3.14 -2.23 2.49
CA MET A 34 4.31 -3.11 2.38
C MET A 34 4.35 -3.85 1.05
N ILE A 35 5.56 -4.19 0.60
CA ILE A 35 5.73 -5.16 -0.47
C ILE A 35 5.31 -6.54 0.04
N ASP A 36 4.54 -7.27 -0.76
CA ASP A 36 4.23 -8.67 -0.50
C ASP A 36 5.37 -9.57 -1.01
N THR A 37 6.39 -9.73 -0.17
CA THR A 37 7.57 -10.52 -0.48
C THR A 37 7.23 -12.00 -0.69
N GLU A 38 6.29 -12.55 0.09
CA GLU A 38 5.87 -13.95 -0.07
C GLU A 38 5.23 -14.19 -1.45
N PHE A 39 4.35 -13.29 -1.89
CA PHE A 39 3.72 -13.41 -3.21
C PHE A 39 4.73 -13.21 -4.34
N PHE A 40 5.69 -12.30 -4.14
CA PHE A 40 6.78 -12.08 -5.09
C PHE A 40 7.66 -13.33 -5.21
N ASP A 41 8.09 -13.93 -4.09
CA ASP A 41 8.94 -15.12 -4.09
C ASP A 41 8.25 -16.33 -4.72
N ARG A 42 6.95 -16.49 -4.45
CA ARG A 42 6.18 -17.63 -4.93
C ARG A 42 5.78 -17.53 -6.40
N PHE A 43 5.49 -16.33 -6.90
CA PHE A 43 4.87 -16.14 -8.22
C PHE A 43 5.63 -15.20 -9.16
N GLY A 44 6.69 -14.54 -8.69
CA GLY A 44 7.44 -13.54 -9.46
C GLY A 44 6.65 -12.25 -9.74
N VAL A 45 5.55 -12.01 -9.02
CA VAL A 45 4.67 -10.86 -9.25
C VAL A 45 4.75 -9.89 -8.08
N LEU A 46 5.17 -8.66 -8.35
CA LEU A 46 5.26 -7.62 -7.34
C LEU A 46 3.86 -7.09 -6.98
N MET A 47 3.51 -7.25 -5.70
CA MET A 47 2.26 -6.77 -5.12
C MET A 47 2.55 -5.95 -3.86
N TYR A 48 1.64 -5.06 -3.51
CA TYR A 48 1.66 -4.30 -2.27
C TYR A 48 0.46 -4.66 -1.41
N ASN A 49 0.67 -4.85 -0.12
CA ASN A 49 -0.37 -5.01 0.88
C ASN A 49 -0.59 -3.66 1.58
N VAL A 50 -1.83 -3.16 1.53
CA VAL A 50 -2.28 -1.96 2.22
C VAL A 50 -2.99 -2.40 3.50
N TYR A 51 -2.39 -2.08 4.64
CA TYR A 51 -2.91 -2.42 5.96
C TYR A 51 -3.73 -1.27 6.53
N VAL A 52 -4.84 -1.62 7.15
CA VAL A 52 -5.65 -0.69 7.94
C VAL A 52 -5.76 -1.19 9.37
N GLU A 53 -5.74 -0.26 10.30
CA GLU A 53 -6.09 -0.47 11.69
C GLU A 53 -7.59 -0.17 11.87
N THR A 54 -8.31 -1.17 12.37
CA THR A 54 -9.75 -1.11 12.65
C THR A 54 -9.98 -1.31 14.15
N GLU A 55 -11.23 -1.21 14.61
CA GLU A 55 -11.59 -1.45 16.01
C GLU A 55 -11.29 -2.88 16.48
N ILE A 56 -11.24 -3.84 15.56
CA ILE A 56 -10.96 -5.26 15.85
C ILE A 56 -9.50 -5.66 15.62
N GLY A 57 -8.66 -4.71 15.18
CA GLY A 57 -7.23 -4.93 14.92
C GLY A 57 -6.80 -4.56 13.50
N THR A 58 -5.55 -4.91 13.17
CA THR A 58 -4.91 -4.61 11.89
C THR A 58 -5.15 -5.71 10.87
N GLN A 59 -5.57 -5.33 9.66
CA GLN A 59 -5.83 -6.29 8.57
C GLN A 59 -5.41 -5.73 7.20
N VAL A 60 -5.17 -6.62 6.24
CA VAL A 60 -4.97 -6.23 4.84
C VAL A 60 -6.31 -5.77 4.27
N TRP A 61 -6.39 -4.49 3.90
CA TRP A 61 -7.56 -3.94 3.22
C TRP A 61 -7.53 -4.15 1.72
N LYS A 62 -6.37 -3.93 1.12
CA LYS A 62 -6.17 -4.02 -0.33
C LYS A 62 -4.85 -4.72 -0.63
N LYS A 63 -4.90 -5.57 -1.64
CA LYS A 63 -3.72 -6.11 -2.32
C LYS A 63 -3.66 -5.51 -3.71
N ILE A 64 -2.57 -4.81 -4.02
CA ILE A 64 -2.45 -3.95 -5.19
C ILE A 64 -1.28 -4.43 -6.04
N SER A 65 -1.51 -4.68 -7.33
CA SER A 65 -0.41 -5.00 -8.25
C SER A 65 0.45 -3.78 -8.49
N ALA A 66 1.77 -3.97 -8.56
CA ALA A 66 2.70 -2.89 -8.89
C ALA A 66 2.54 -2.33 -10.31
N ASN A 67 1.77 -3.02 -11.17
CA ASN A 67 1.42 -2.51 -12.49
C ASN A 67 0.66 -1.19 -12.36
N ASN A 68 1.18 -0.16 -13.04
CA ASN A 68 0.61 1.20 -13.04
C ASN A 68 0.53 1.84 -11.64
N CYS A 69 1.58 1.65 -10.84
CA CYS A 69 1.72 2.29 -9.53
C CYS A 69 2.89 3.29 -9.47
N SER A 70 2.67 4.40 -8.78
CA SER A 70 3.72 5.33 -8.34
C SER A 70 3.84 5.26 -6.82
N ILE A 71 5.07 5.15 -6.30
CA ILE A 71 5.35 4.99 -4.87
C ILE A 71 6.14 6.20 -4.37
N GLU A 72 5.72 6.74 -3.23
CA GLU A 72 6.46 7.76 -2.49
C GLU A 72 6.94 7.18 -1.16
N TYR A 73 8.22 7.36 -0.86
CA TYR A 73 8.87 6.85 0.35
C TYR A 73 9.13 7.97 1.35
N ASN A 74 9.05 7.64 2.63
CA ASN A 74 9.72 8.41 3.66
C ASN A 74 11.21 8.03 3.65
N LEU A 75 12.04 8.93 3.12
CA LEU A 75 13.49 8.83 3.17
C LEU A 75 13.95 9.62 4.40
N ILE A 76 14.09 8.94 5.53
CA ILE A 76 14.68 9.50 6.76
C ILE A 76 16.16 9.15 6.75
#